data_AF-A0A183JVR7-F1
#
_entry.id   AF-A0A183JVR7-F1
#
_cell.length_a   1.000
_cell.length_b   1.000
_cell.length_c   1.000
_cell.angle_alpha   90.00
_cell.angle_beta   90.00
_cell.angle_gamma   90.00
#
_symmetry.space_group_name_H-M   'P 1'
#
loop_
_entity.id
_entity.type
_entity.pdbx_description
1 polymer ?
#
loop_
_entity_poly.entity_id
_entity_poly.type
_entity_poly.pdbx_seq_one_letter_code
_entity_poly.pdbx_strand_id
1 'polypeptide(L)'
;MRRNTIQQHSALFKLGSDIEYISGDMMLPQQINVSNEARKLYQEYECDNKISIATKLKEFLDRAFGRSWHVTVVDGSFASSYTQEVNTSFHFKMKNLCYLIWKTPEYIDE
;
A
#
# COMPACT_ATOMS: atom_id res chain seq x y z
N MET A 1 24.46 18.79 -17.19
CA MET A 1 23.20 19.35 -16.64
C MET A 1 22.17 18.32 -16.16
N ARG A 2 22.31 17.00 -16.38
CA ARG A 2 21.33 15.97 -15.92
C ARG A 2 21.33 15.66 -14.41
N ARG A 3 22.41 15.97 -13.68
CA ARG A 3 22.56 15.63 -12.26
C ARG A 3 21.75 16.54 -11.30
N ASN A 4 21.44 17.77 -11.72
CA ASN A 4 20.77 18.75 -10.85
C ASN A 4 19.26 18.54 -10.72
N THR A 5 18.60 17.95 -11.72
CA THR A 5 17.13 17.78 -11.73
C THR A 5 16.65 16.69 -10.76
N ILE A 6 17.43 15.62 -10.59
CA ILE A 6 17.09 14.52 -9.66
C ILE A 6 17.20 14.99 -8.20
N GLN A 7 18.23 15.79 -7.90
CA GLN A 7 18.44 16.32 -6.55
C GLN A 7 17.36 17.34 -6.17
N GLN A 8 16.92 18.17 -7.12
CA GLN A 8 15.83 19.15 -6.93
C GLN A 8 14.43 18.51 -6.78
N HIS A 9 14.17 17.35 -7.39
CA HIS A 9 12.89 16.64 -7.29
C HIS A 9 12.83 15.56 -6.20
N SER A 10 13.89 15.35 -5.43
CA SER A 10 13.94 14.36 -4.34
C SER A 10 12.79 14.52 -3.33
N ALA A 11 12.38 15.76 -3.05
CA ALA A 11 11.26 16.08 -2.15
C ALA A 11 9.89 15.61 -2.66
N LEU A 12 9.75 15.29 -3.95
CA LEU A 12 8.53 14.74 -4.55
C LEU A 12 8.47 13.21 -4.46
N PHE A 13 9.61 12.54 -4.23
CA PHE A 13 9.68 11.09 -4.08
C PHE A 13 9.70 10.71 -2.60
N LYS A 14 8.62 11.02 -1.89
CA LYS A 14 8.39 10.60 -0.51
C LYS A 14 6.91 10.30 -0.28
N LEU A 15 6.62 9.52 0.75
CA LEU A 15 5.25 9.31 1.20
C LEU A 15 4.59 10.63 1.63
N GLY A 16 3.27 10.70 1.51
CA GLY A 16 2.48 11.82 2.03
C GLY A 16 2.75 12.03 3.52
N SER A 17 2.71 13.28 3.98
CA SER A 17 2.99 13.60 5.39
C SER A 17 1.96 13.04 6.38
N ASP A 18 0.83 12.55 5.87
CA ASP A 18 -0.25 11.88 6.59
C ASP A 18 -0.09 10.35 6.66
N ILE A 19 0.98 9.82 6.05
CA ILE A 19 1.28 8.39 6.04
C ILE A 19 2.34 8.09 7.09
N GLU A 20 1.99 7.23 8.03
CA GLU A 20 2.91 6.63 8.99
C GLU A 20 3.29 5.23 8.45
N TYR A 21 4.53 5.08 7.99
CA TYR A 21 5.06 3.78 7.55
C TYR A 21 5.20 2.83 8.75
N ILE A 22 4.74 1.59 8.59
CA ILE A 22 4.86 0.53 9.62
C ILE A 22 5.91 -0.49 9.18
N SER A 23 5.74 -1.11 8.02
CA SER A 23 6.64 -2.15 7.50
C SER A 23 6.39 -2.40 6.01
N GLY A 24 7.30 -3.13 5.36
CA GLY A 24 7.12 -3.61 3.99
C GLY A 24 8.34 -3.38 3.09
N ASP A 25 8.35 -4.06 1.96
CA ASP A 25 9.48 -4.15 1.02
C ASP A 25 9.14 -3.64 -0.40
N MET A 26 7.90 -3.20 -0.65
CA MET A 26 7.50 -2.56 -1.90
C MET A 26 8.35 -1.30 -2.16
N MET A 27 8.69 -1.01 -3.43
CA MET A 27 9.51 0.17 -3.76
C MET A 27 8.78 1.49 -3.48
N LEU A 28 9.50 2.53 -3.05
CA LEU A 28 8.92 3.81 -2.67
C LEU A 28 7.95 4.43 -3.71
N PRO A 29 8.25 4.44 -5.03
CA PRO A 29 7.29 4.95 -6.02
C PRO A 29 5.95 4.19 -6.02
N GLN A 30 5.99 2.87 -5.80
CA GLN A 30 4.79 2.05 -5.69
C GLN A 30 4.05 2.32 -4.38
N GLN A 31 4.77 2.46 -3.25
CA GLN A 31 4.17 2.84 -1.97
C GLN A 31 3.44 4.20 -2.06
N ILE A 32 4.00 5.18 -2.79
CA ILE A 32 3.35 6.47 -3.06
C ILE A 32 2.04 6.26 -3.83
N ASN A 33 2.04 5.45 -4.90
CA ASN A 33 0.84 5.17 -5.67
C ASN A 33 -0.24 4.47 -4.84
N VAL A 34 0.14 3.47 -4.04
CA VAL A 34 -0.77 2.70 -3.19
C VAL A 34 -1.37 3.57 -2.09
N SER A 35 -0.56 4.35 -1.39
CA SER A 35 -1.07 5.26 -0.34
C SER A 35 -1.94 6.38 -0.92
N ASN A 36 -1.67 6.84 -2.14
CA ASN A 36 -2.54 7.80 -2.83
C ASN A 36 -3.90 7.21 -3.20
N GLU A 37 -3.94 5.98 -3.72
CA GLU A 37 -5.23 5.32 -4.01
C GLU A 37 -5.99 5.04 -2.70
N ALA A 38 -5.31 4.57 -1.64
CA ALA A 38 -5.93 4.37 -0.34
C ALA A 38 -6.54 5.67 0.23
N ARG A 39 -5.86 6.82 0.05
CA ARG A 39 -6.37 8.14 0.45
C ARG A 39 -7.63 8.53 -0.32
N LYS A 40 -7.65 8.31 -1.63
CA LYS A 40 -8.82 8.56 -2.47
C LYS A 40 -10.00 7.68 -2.03
N LEU A 41 -9.77 6.39 -1.80
CA LEU A 41 -10.82 5.45 -1.36
C LEU A 41 -11.35 5.80 0.04
N TYR A 42 -10.48 6.24 0.96
CA TYR A 42 -10.89 6.73 2.27
C TYR A 42 -11.85 7.93 2.16
N GLN A 43 -11.60 8.84 1.22
CA GLN A 43 -12.46 10.00 0.97
C GLN A 43 -13.78 9.61 0.28
N GLU A 44 -13.75 8.61 -0.62
CA GLU A 44 -14.91 8.17 -1.39
C GLU A 44 -15.93 7.36 -0.56
N TYR A 45 -15.44 6.45 0.28
CA TYR A 45 -16.28 5.50 1.01
C TYR A 45 -16.54 5.87 2.47
N GLU A 46 -15.91 6.95 2.94
CA GLU A 46 -15.81 7.33 4.35
C GLU A 46 -15.16 6.20 5.20
N CYS A 47 -14.71 6.50 6.43
CA CYS A 47 -13.96 5.52 7.23
C CYS A 47 -14.80 4.30 7.68
N ASP A 48 -16.12 4.37 7.57
CA ASP A 48 -17.03 3.33 8.06
C ASP A 48 -17.12 2.12 7.13
N ASN A 49 -16.88 2.30 5.83
CA ASN A 49 -16.98 1.21 4.85
C ASN A 49 -15.61 0.57 4.51
N LYS A 50 -14.94 0.07 5.55
CA LYS A 50 -13.62 -0.58 5.47
C LYS A 50 -13.55 -1.72 4.44
N ILE A 51 -14.65 -2.49 4.30
CA ILE A 51 -14.73 -3.60 3.35
C ILE A 51 -14.65 -3.10 1.91
N SER A 52 -15.35 -2.00 1.58
CA SER A 52 -15.29 -1.42 0.24
C SER A 52 -13.90 -0.85 -0.07
N ILE A 53 -13.29 -0.15 0.91
CA ILE A 53 -11.91 0.34 0.78
C ILE A 53 -10.94 -0.82 0.51
N ALA A 54 -10.99 -1.89 1.32
CA ALA A 54 -10.12 -3.06 1.16
C ALA A 54 -10.32 -3.71 -0.22
N THR A 55 -11.57 -3.91 -0.62
CA THR A 55 -11.92 -4.53 -1.90
C THR A 55 -11.42 -3.71 -3.08
N LYS A 56 -11.66 -2.40 -3.09
CA LYS A 56 -11.24 -1.50 -4.18
C LYS A 56 -9.73 -1.31 -4.24
N LEU A 57 -9.06 -1.27 -3.09
CA LEU A 57 -7.61 -1.19 -3.04
C LEU A 57 -6.98 -2.49 -3.56
N LYS A 58 -7.54 -3.65 -3.19
CA LYS A 58 -7.13 -4.95 -3.76
C LYS A 58 -7.31 -4.97 -5.27
N GLU A 59 -8.47 -4.57 -5.79
CA GLU A 59 -8.72 -4.50 -7.23
C GLU A 59 -7.71 -3.58 -7.95
N PHE A 60 -7.35 -2.45 -7.35
CA PHE A 60 -6.31 -1.56 -7.87
C PHE A 60 -4.95 -2.25 -7.95
N LEU A 61 -4.52 -2.90 -6.86
CA LEU A 61 -3.24 -3.61 -6.77
C LEU A 61 -3.17 -4.76 -7.80
N ASP A 62 -4.23 -5.57 -7.89
CA ASP A 62 -4.34 -6.67 -8.84
C ASP A 62 -4.19 -6.19 -10.30
N ARG A 63 -4.76 -5.02 -10.63
CA ARG A 63 -4.64 -4.43 -11.97
C ARG A 63 -3.27 -3.81 -12.22
N ALA A 64 -2.69 -3.14 -11.22
CA ALA A 64 -1.46 -2.38 -11.37
C ALA A 64 -0.19 -3.25 -11.28
N PHE A 65 -0.22 -4.32 -10.48
CA PHE A 65 0.95 -5.10 -10.10
C PHE A 65 0.76 -6.61 -10.26
N GLY A 66 -0.32 -7.04 -10.89
CA GLY A 66 -0.66 -8.45 -11.11
C GLY A 66 -1.29 -9.12 -9.88
N ARG A 67 -2.17 -10.08 -10.13
CA ARG A 67 -2.87 -10.86 -9.08
C ARG A 67 -1.91 -11.83 -8.37
N SER A 68 -2.16 -12.28 -7.14
CA SER A 68 -3.32 -12.03 -6.27
C SER A 68 -2.94 -11.31 -4.97
N TRP A 69 -3.37 -10.06 -4.82
CA TRP A 69 -3.09 -9.26 -3.62
C TRP A 69 -4.08 -9.52 -2.48
N HIS A 70 -3.60 -9.32 -1.25
CA HIS A 70 -4.39 -9.31 -0.02
C HIS A 70 -4.38 -7.91 0.56
N VAL A 71 -5.54 -7.45 1.04
CA VAL A 71 -5.69 -6.14 1.69
C VAL A 71 -6.55 -6.30 2.92
N THR A 72 -6.03 -5.86 4.06
CA THR A 72 -6.75 -5.76 5.32
C THR A 72 -6.76 -4.30 5.77
N VAL A 73 -7.94 -3.79 6.13
CA VAL A 73 -8.14 -2.42 6.65
C VAL A 73 -8.75 -2.53 8.04
N VAL A 74 -8.04 -2.02 9.04
CA VAL A 74 -8.45 -2.13 10.45
C VAL A 74 -8.45 -0.76 11.13
N ASP A 75 -9.38 -0.60 12.06
CA ASP A 75 -9.33 0.48 13.05
C ASP A 75 -8.83 -0.13 14.37
N GLY A 76 -7.67 0.31 14.83
CA GLY A 76 -7.01 -0.21 16.03
C GLY A 76 -5.77 -1.08 15.77
N SER A 77 -5.46 -1.93 16.75
CA SER A 77 -4.25 -2.76 16.76
C SER A 77 -4.47 -4.08 16.02
N PHE A 78 -3.40 -4.61 15.43
CA PHE A 78 -3.42 -5.88 14.71
C PHE A 78 -2.13 -6.67 14.96
N ALA A 79 -2.19 -7.98 14.70
CA ALA A 79 -1.03 -8.85 14.64
C ALA A 79 -1.24 -9.84 13.48
N SER A 80 -0.19 -10.12 12.74
CA SER A 80 -0.23 -11.03 11.59
C SER A 80 1.11 -11.70 11.39
N SER A 81 1.10 -12.96 10.96
CA SER A 81 2.29 -13.70 10.52
C SER A 81 1.95 -14.43 9.22
N TYR A 82 2.72 -14.18 8.16
CA TYR A 82 2.52 -14.78 6.84
C TYR A 82 3.82 -14.72 6.03
N THR A 83 3.88 -15.51 4.96
CA THR A 83 4.94 -15.43 3.95
C THR A 83 4.44 -14.61 2.76
N GLN A 84 5.29 -13.73 2.26
CA GLN A 84 4.97 -12.83 1.17
C GLN A 84 5.97 -12.96 0.01
N GLU A 85 5.52 -12.62 -1.19
CA GLU A 85 6.41 -12.45 -2.34
C GLU A 85 7.30 -11.21 -2.14
N VAL A 86 8.53 -11.25 -2.62
CA VAL A 86 9.50 -10.16 -2.45
C VAL A 86 9.05 -8.89 -3.20
N ASN A 87 9.23 -7.72 -2.58
CA ASN A 87 8.82 -6.40 -3.08
C ASN A 87 7.30 -6.22 -3.22
N THR A 88 6.51 -7.02 -2.51
CA THR A 88 5.04 -7.01 -2.63
C THR A 88 4.32 -6.69 -1.33
N SER A 89 4.98 -6.04 -0.37
CA SER A 89 4.33 -5.67 0.90
C SER A 89 4.44 -4.19 1.23
N PHE A 90 3.36 -3.64 1.79
CA PHE A 90 3.32 -2.28 2.28
C PHE A 90 2.28 -2.13 3.39
N HIS A 91 2.76 -1.89 4.62
CA HIS A 91 1.95 -1.61 5.79
C HIS A 91 2.13 -0.17 6.22
N PHE A 92 1.01 0.53 6.35
CA PHE A 92 1.02 1.92 6.78
C PHE A 92 -0.26 2.26 7.52
N LYS A 93 -0.18 3.35 8.29
CA LYS A 93 -1.32 3.98 8.92
C LYS A 93 -1.60 5.32 8.27
N MET A 94 -2.88 5.62 8.08
CA MET A 94 -3.37 6.90 7.59
C MET A 94 -4.66 7.23 8.34
N LYS A 95 -4.69 8.39 9.01
CA LYS A 95 -5.78 8.77 9.93
C LYS A 95 -5.96 7.72 11.04
N ASN A 96 -7.15 7.15 11.19
CA ASN A 96 -7.50 6.13 12.18
C ASN A 96 -7.38 4.69 11.63
N LEU A 97 -6.98 4.50 10.37
CA LEU A 97 -6.95 3.18 9.75
C LEU A 97 -5.52 2.70 9.50
N CYS A 98 -5.29 1.42 9.80
CA CYS A 98 -4.10 0.69 9.37
C CYS A 98 -4.43 -0.16 8.14
N TYR A 99 -3.53 -0.12 7.17
CA TYR A 99 -3.62 -0.85 5.90
C TYR A 99 -2.51 -1.90 5.89
N LEU A 100 -2.89 -3.17 5.81
CA LEU A 100 -1.96 -4.27 5.60
C LEU A 100 -2.15 -4.78 4.19
N ILE A 101 -1.09 -4.74 3.39
CA ILE A 101 -1.10 -5.07 1.98
C ILE A 101 0.07 -5.99 1.70
N TRP A 102 -0.21 -7.17 1.18
CA TRP A 102 0.82 -8.13 0.76
C TRP A 102 0.33 -9.00 -0.39
N LYS A 103 1.26 -9.63 -1.11
CA LYS A 103 0.97 -10.69 -2.06
C LYS A 103 1.55 -12.01 -1.54
N THR A 104 0.77 -13.08 -1.60
CA THR A 104 1.26 -14.42 -1.27
C THR A 104 1.95 -15.04 -2.50
N PRO A 105 3.07 -15.76 -2.33
CA PRO A 105 3.69 -16.48 -3.44
C PRO A 105 2.67 -17.40 -4.13
N GLU A 106 2.70 -17.44 -5.46
CA GLU A 106 1.98 -18.49 -6.17
C GLU A 106 2.64 -19.83 -5.84
N TYR A 107 1.83 -20.79 -5.43
CA TYR A 107 2.29 -22.15 -5.23
C TYR A 107 2.49 -22.77 -6.61
N ILE A 108 3.74 -23.07 -6.97
CA ILE A 108 4.09 -23.83 -8.16
C ILE A 108 4.17 -25.29 -7.70
N ASP A 109 3.23 -26.12 -8.15
CA ASP A 109 3.38 -27.59 -8.05
C ASP A 109 4.54 -28.01 -8.96
N GLU A 110 5.62 -28.53 -8.36
CA GLU A 110 6.71 -29.23 -9.07
C GLU A 110 6.37 -30.71 -9.31
#